data_AF-A0AA88H5W2-F1
#
_entry.id   AF-A0AA88H5W2-F1
#
_cell.length_a   1.000
_cell.length_b   1.000
_cell.length_c   1.000
_cell.angle_alpha   90.00
_cell.angle_beta   90.00
_cell.angle_gamma   90.00
#
_symmetry.space_group_name_H-M   'P 1'
#
loop_
_entity.id
_entity.type
_entity.pdbx_description
1 polymer ?
#
loop_
_entity_poly.entity_id
_entity_poly.type
_entity_poly.pdbx_seq_one_letter_code
_entity_poly.pdbx_strand_id
1 'polypeptide(L)'
;MDAEPCLDVDIQSDSCDTDESGEVRRKELLCGKSELTKHAKYKKHIQNFEEWDKACRSSGKLETMVQSSYQVQETEARLVSFVVENNLSLVLVEDLVSLVKTLPLRSVLENTEDGLFYRIRQEAEELVRTFASSFMNLSYIRTFSNILELDEKNEPQYLPLRQVYLGMEAYDNMALLSCDPCVNQTELDLVYRAARDFYVEAIAQIKARFKFEDPIFEFTK
;
A
#
# COMPACT_ATOMS: atom_id res chain seq x y z
N MET A 1 -14.12 -46.55 0.00
CA MET A 1 -13.42 -45.36 -0.54
C MET A 1 -14.44 -44.73 -1.46
N ASP A 2 -15.33 -43.98 -0.85
CA ASP A 2 -16.56 -43.47 -1.47
C ASP A 2 -16.34 -41.99 -1.71
N ALA A 3 -16.41 -41.60 -2.98
CA ALA A 3 -16.23 -40.23 -3.42
C ALA A 3 -17.51 -39.44 -3.13
N GLU A 4 -17.37 -38.31 -2.45
CA GLU A 4 -18.47 -37.37 -2.21
C GLU A 4 -18.86 -36.66 -3.52
N PRO A 5 -20.16 -36.45 -3.79
CA PRO A 5 -20.63 -35.70 -4.95
C PRO A 5 -20.50 -34.19 -4.71
N CYS A 6 -19.96 -33.49 -5.71
CA CYS A 6 -19.92 -32.03 -5.74
C CYS A 6 -21.34 -31.45 -5.84
N LEU A 7 -21.64 -30.46 -5.00
CA LEU A 7 -22.89 -29.70 -5.02
C LEU A 7 -22.84 -28.65 -6.13
N ASP A 8 -23.71 -28.80 -7.13
CA ASP A 8 -24.00 -27.77 -8.11
C ASP A 8 -24.81 -26.65 -7.45
N VAL A 9 -24.25 -25.44 -7.41
CA VAL A 9 -24.93 -24.23 -6.95
C VAL A 9 -25.53 -23.54 -8.18
N ASP A 10 -26.85 -23.64 -8.33
CA ASP A 10 -27.60 -22.89 -9.34
C ASP A 10 -27.64 -21.41 -8.97
N ILE A 11 -26.79 -20.61 -9.61
CA ILE A 11 -26.87 -19.15 -9.60
C ILE A 11 -27.89 -18.74 -10.66
N GLN A 12 -29.12 -18.44 -10.24
CA GLN A 12 -30.11 -17.81 -11.12
C GLN A 12 -29.66 -16.39 -11.48
N SER A 13 -29.08 -16.24 -12.68
CA SER A 13 -28.79 -14.95 -13.28
C SER A 13 -30.07 -14.34 -13.88
N ASP A 14 -30.42 -13.15 -13.39
CA ASP A 14 -31.57 -12.37 -13.83
C ASP A 14 -31.57 -12.11 -15.35
N SER A 15 -32.78 -12.16 -15.91
CA SER A 15 -33.15 -12.13 -17.31
C SER A 15 -32.39 -11.12 -18.17
N CYS A 16 -31.65 -11.63 -19.15
CA CYS A 16 -31.18 -10.86 -20.30
C CYS A 16 -32.31 -10.80 -21.33
N ASP A 17 -32.76 -9.58 -21.67
CA ASP A 17 -33.61 -9.36 -22.84
C ASP A 17 -32.86 -9.87 -24.09
N THR A 18 -33.32 -10.99 -24.65
CA THR A 18 -32.81 -11.54 -25.91
C THR A 18 -33.56 -10.91 -27.08
N ASP A 19 -32.85 -10.12 -27.86
CA ASP A 19 -33.21 -9.75 -29.22
C ASP A 19 -33.09 -10.98 -30.15
N GLU A 20 -34.01 -11.09 -31.12
CA GLU A 20 -34.19 -12.25 -32.04
C GLU A 20 -32.96 -12.63 -32.89
N SER A 21 -31.84 -11.93 -32.74
CA SER A 21 -30.61 -12.17 -33.49
C SER A 21 -29.66 -13.19 -32.84
N GLY A 22 -29.92 -13.65 -31.61
CA GLY A 22 -29.13 -14.70 -30.96
C GLY A 22 -27.66 -14.34 -30.68
N GLU A 23 -27.30 -13.06 -30.77
CA GLU A 23 -25.94 -12.57 -30.57
C GLU A 23 -25.80 -12.09 -29.12
N VAL A 24 -25.05 -12.83 -28.28
CA VAL A 24 -24.77 -12.45 -26.89
C VAL A 24 -23.82 -11.24 -26.89
N ARG A 25 -24.40 -10.04 -26.96
CA ARG A 25 -23.64 -8.80 -26.76
C ARG A 25 -23.33 -8.64 -25.29
N ARG A 26 -22.05 -8.80 -24.91
CA ARG A 26 -21.56 -8.30 -23.62
C ARG A 26 -21.84 -6.79 -23.58
N LYS A 27 -22.76 -6.37 -22.70
CA LYS A 27 -22.97 -4.95 -22.41
C LYS A 27 -21.73 -4.46 -21.67
N GLU A 28 -20.78 -3.91 -22.40
CA GLU A 28 -19.69 -3.14 -21.81
C GLU A 28 -20.30 -1.90 -21.15
N LEU A 29 -20.28 -1.90 -19.82
CA LEU A 29 -20.60 -0.73 -19.02
C LEU A 29 -19.47 0.29 -19.20
N LEU A 30 -19.57 1.11 -20.25
CA LEU A 30 -18.78 2.32 -20.40
C LEU A 30 -19.22 3.31 -19.31
N CYS A 31 -18.65 3.15 -18.12
CA CYS A 31 -19.02 3.91 -16.93
C CYS A 31 -18.35 5.31 -16.95
N GLY A 32 -18.75 6.16 -17.89
CA GLY A 32 -18.37 7.56 -17.90
C GLY A 32 -19.06 8.34 -16.77
N LYS A 33 -18.43 9.43 -16.29
CA LYS A 33 -18.96 10.32 -15.23
C LYS A 33 -20.41 10.77 -15.50
N SER A 34 -20.75 11.00 -16.76
CA SER A 34 -22.11 11.37 -17.21
C SER A 34 -23.14 10.25 -17.01
N GLU A 35 -22.77 8.99 -17.25
CA GLU A 35 -23.66 7.84 -17.10
C GLU A 35 -23.87 7.47 -15.63
N LEU A 36 -22.82 7.58 -14.79
CA LEU A 36 -22.95 7.51 -13.33
C LEU A 36 -23.91 8.59 -12.79
N THR A 37 -23.78 9.82 -13.28
CA THR A 37 -24.65 10.92 -12.85
C THR A 37 -26.11 10.71 -13.28
N LYS A 38 -26.34 10.10 -14.44
CA LYS A 38 -27.69 9.70 -14.87
C LYS A 38 -28.22 8.57 -14.02
N HIS A 39 -27.44 7.51 -13.79
CA HIS A 39 -27.82 6.35 -12.99
C HIS A 39 -28.23 6.74 -11.56
N ALA A 40 -27.47 7.63 -10.92
CA ALA A 40 -27.78 8.12 -9.56
C ALA A 40 -29.15 8.82 -9.45
N LYS A 41 -29.72 9.29 -10.58
CA LYS A 41 -31.04 9.94 -10.64
C LYS A 41 -32.18 8.97 -10.99
N TYR A 42 -31.91 7.70 -11.25
CA TYR A 42 -32.98 6.74 -11.58
C TYR A 42 -33.88 6.49 -10.37
N LYS A 43 -35.18 6.39 -10.65
CA LYS A 43 -36.22 6.15 -9.63
C LYS A 43 -35.95 4.91 -8.78
N LYS A 44 -35.46 3.83 -9.40
CA LYS A 44 -35.12 2.58 -8.69
C LYS A 44 -33.98 2.78 -7.69
N HIS A 45 -32.94 3.54 -8.05
CA HIS A 45 -31.83 3.86 -7.16
C HIS A 45 -32.31 4.70 -5.96
N ILE A 46 -33.16 5.69 -6.21
CA ILE A 46 -33.75 6.54 -5.16
C ILE A 46 -34.61 5.70 -4.21
N GLN A 47 -35.49 4.84 -4.74
CA GLN A 47 -36.33 3.95 -3.93
C GLN A 47 -35.51 2.98 -3.08
N ASN A 48 -34.50 2.33 -3.67
CA ASN A 48 -33.61 1.45 -2.93
C ASN A 48 -32.86 2.20 -1.81
N PHE A 49 -32.46 3.45 -2.06
CA PHE A 49 -31.81 4.30 -1.07
C PHE A 49 -32.75 4.70 0.07
N GLU A 50 -34.01 5.03 -0.23
CA GLU A 50 -35.04 5.33 0.77
C GLU A 50 -35.39 4.12 1.64
N GLU A 51 -35.50 2.94 1.03
CA GLU A 51 -35.73 1.68 1.75
C GLU A 51 -34.54 1.32 2.66
N TRP A 52 -33.31 1.52 2.17
CA TRP A 52 -32.11 1.36 2.96
C TRP A 52 -32.04 2.36 4.13
N ASP A 53 -32.30 3.65 3.90
CA ASP A 53 -32.31 4.68 4.97
C ASP A 53 -33.36 4.36 6.04
N LYS A 54 -34.55 3.90 5.63
CA LYS A 54 -35.61 3.48 6.56
C LYS A 54 -35.24 2.23 7.37
N ALA A 55 -34.54 1.28 6.77
CA ALA A 55 -34.01 0.10 7.46
C ALA A 55 -32.90 0.48 8.45
N CYS A 56 -32.05 1.44 8.07
CA CYS A 56 -31.00 1.97 8.92
C CYS A 56 -31.54 2.72 10.15
N ARG A 57 -32.57 3.56 9.98
CA ARG A 57 -33.18 4.32 11.10
C ARG A 57 -33.99 3.48 12.08
N SER A 58 -34.55 2.36 11.64
CA SER A 58 -35.36 1.47 12.50
C SER A 58 -34.50 0.51 13.33
N SER A 59 -33.22 0.35 12.98
CA SER A 59 -32.26 -0.45 13.74
C SER A 59 -31.43 0.47 14.63
N GLY A 60 -31.71 0.51 15.94
CA GLY A 60 -30.90 1.24 16.94
C GLY A 60 -29.41 0.82 17.02
N LYS A 61 -28.98 -0.13 16.16
CA LYS A 61 -27.57 -0.46 15.90
C LYS A 61 -26.85 0.57 15.05
N LEU A 62 -27.55 1.45 14.32
CA LEU A 62 -26.91 2.40 13.40
C LEU A 62 -26.09 3.47 14.14
N GLU A 63 -26.53 3.92 15.31
CA GLU A 63 -25.81 4.97 16.07
C GLU A 63 -24.47 4.44 16.61
N THR A 64 -24.43 3.17 17.03
CA THR A 64 -23.19 2.44 17.39
C THR A 64 -22.34 2.08 16.16
N MET A 65 -22.96 1.84 15.00
CA MET A 65 -22.26 1.62 13.72
C MET A 65 -21.69 2.93 13.14
N VAL A 66 -22.37 4.06 13.34
CA VAL A 66 -21.96 5.39 12.85
C VAL A 66 -20.85 5.95 13.74
N GLN A 67 -20.88 5.73 15.05
CA GLN A 67 -19.77 6.08 15.94
C GLN A 67 -18.51 5.24 15.67
N SER A 68 -18.65 3.93 15.42
CA SER A 68 -17.52 3.10 14.98
C SER A 68 -17.05 3.45 13.57
N SER A 69 -17.97 3.84 12.68
CA SER A 69 -17.66 4.33 11.33
C SER A 69 -16.88 5.64 11.34
N TYR A 70 -17.11 6.54 12.30
CA TYR A 70 -16.39 7.82 12.32
C TYR A 70 -14.91 7.63 12.67
N GLN A 71 -14.61 6.78 13.65
CA GLN A 71 -13.22 6.45 13.99
C GLN A 71 -12.52 5.69 12.86
N VAL A 72 -13.23 4.79 12.18
CA VAL A 72 -12.69 4.07 11.01
C VAL A 72 -12.43 5.05 9.86
N GLN A 73 -13.38 5.94 9.54
CA GLN A 73 -13.23 6.94 8.49
C GLN A 73 -12.13 7.96 8.81
N GLU A 74 -12.00 8.38 10.07
CA GLU A 74 -10.93 9.27 10.50
C GLU A 74 -9.56 8.59 10.40
N THR A 75 -9.48 7.31 10.79
CA THR A 75 -8.24 6.53 10.68
C THR A 75 -7.87 6.30 9.22
N GLU A 76 -8.83 5.97 8.36
CA GLU A 76 -8.63 5.84 6.91
C GLU A 76 -8.21 7.18 6.28
N ALA A 77 -8.84 8.30 6.64
CA ALA A 77 -8.47 9.62 6.15
C ALA A 77 -7.05 10.05 6.58
N ARG A 78 -6.65 9.70 7.81
CA ARG A 78 -5.29 9.92 8.31
C ARG A 78 -4.28 9.02 7.59
N LEU A 79 -4.61 7.77 7.32
CA LEU A 79 -3.78 6.84 6.55
C LEU A 79 -3.57 7.31 5.12
N VAL A 80 -4.65 7.75 4.46
CA VAL A 80 -4.58 8.30 3.10
C VAL A 80 -3.77 9.59 3.09
N SER A 81 -3.97 10.49 4.06
CA SER A 81 -3.16 11.72 4.18
C SER A 81 -1.68 11.37 4.37
N PHE A 82 -1.36 10.41 5.24
CA PHE A 82 0.00 9.93 5.44
C PHE A 82 0.61 9.37 4.14
N VAL A 83 -0.13 8.55 3.40
CA VAL A 83 0.32 8.00 2.11
C VAL A 83 0.60 9.10 1.09
N VAL A 84 -0.27 10.12 1.00
CA VAL A 84 -0.09 11.27 0.11
C VAL A 84 1.11 12.13 0.54
N GLU A 85 1.25 12.43 1.83
CA GLU A 85 2.35 13.24 2.39
C GLU A 85 3.71 12.56 2.25
N ASN A 86 3.73 11.23 2.31
CA ASN A 86 4.94 10.43 2.20
C ASN A 86 5.18 9.89 0.79
N ASN A 87 4.32 10.26 -0.17
CA ASN A 87 4.36 9.85 -1.57
C ASN A 87 4.45 8.31 -1.74
N LEU A 88 3.75 7.59 -0.87
CA LEU A 88 3.68 6.13 -0.88
C LEU A 88 2.71 5.66 -1.97
N SER A 89 2.96 4.48 -2.54
CA SER A 89 2.03 3.88 -3.50
C SER A 89 0.69 3.63 -2.82
N LEU A 90 -0.42 4.01 -3.48
CA LEU A 90 -1.78 3.75 -2.98
C LEU A 90 -2.06 2.24 -2.82
N VAL A 91 -1.31 1.37 -3.51
CA VAL A 91 -1.38 -0.08 -3.33
C VAL A 91 -1.00 -0.48 -1.89
N LEU A 92 -0.07 0.25 -1.26
CA LEU A 92 0.34 0.01 0.12
C LEU A 92 -0.75 0.34 1.13
N VAL A 93 -1.77 1.13 0.76
CA VAL A 93 -2.88 1.46 1.67
C VAL A 93 -3.68 0.20 2.00
N GLU A 94 -3.92 -0.67 1.02
CA GLU A 94 -4.69 -1.90 1.26
C GLU A 94 -3.92 -2.88 2.16
N ASP A 95 -2.61 -3.00 1.94
CA ASP A 95 -1.72 -3.81 2.77
C ASP A 95 -1.59 -3.24 4.19
N LEU A 96 -1.45 -1.91 4.33
CA LEU A 96 -1.42 -1.26 5.64
C LEU A 96 -2.75 -1.39 6.38
N VAL A 97 -3.88 -1.31 5.69
CA VAL A 97 -5.20 -1.50 6.30
C VAL A 97 -5.35 -2.95 6.78
N SER A 98 -4.87 -3.92 6.00
CA SER A 98 -4.82 -5.33 6.41
C SER A 98 -3.92 -5.54 7.63
N LEU A 99 -2.73 -4.92 7.64
CA LEU A 99 -1.79 -4.95 8.75
C LEU A 99 -2.40 -4.29 10.02
N VAL A 100 -3.00 -3.12 9.90
CA VAL A 100 -3.66 -2.40 11.00
C VAL A 100 -4.83 -3.21 11.58
N LYS A 101 -5.57 -3.93 10.73
CA LYS A 101 -6.66 -4.84 11.17
C LYS A 101 -6.16 -6.09 11.88
N THR A 102 -4.96 -6.57 11.56
CA THR A 102 -4.34 -7.74 12.22
C THR A 102 -3.64 -7.39 13.53
N LEU A 103 -3.36 -6.11 13.79
CA LEU A 103 -2.84 -5.65 15.06
C LEU A 103 -3.95 -5.68 16.14
N PRO A 104 -3.71 -6.31 17.31
CA PRO A 104 -4.67 -6.34 18.40
C PRO A 104 -4.77 -4.95 19.06
N LEU A 105 -5.61 -4.07 18.49
CA LEU A 105 -5.74 -2.66 18.88
C LEU A 105 -6.09 -2.44 20.36
N ARG A 106 -6.72 -3.41 21.04
CA ARG A 106 -7.12 -3.26 22.46
C ARG A 106 -6.01 -3.51 23.47
N SER A 107 -4.97 -4.29 23.16
CA SER A 107 -3.85 -4.52 24.09
C SER A 107 -2.67 -3.58 23.84
N VAL A 108 -2.62 -2.93 22.67
CA VAL A 108 -1.54 -2.01 22.24
C VAL A 108 -1.75 -0.59 22.76
N LEU A 109 -3.01 -0.14 22.89
CA LEU A 109 -3.31 1.20 23.43
C LEU A 109 -3.24 1.25 24.97
N GLU A 110 -3.36 0.11 25.66
CA GLU A 110 -3.40 0.06 27.13
C GLU A 110 -2.05 -0.34 27.77
N ASN A 111 -1.06 -0.78 26.98
CA ASN A 111 0.29 -1.10 27.45
C ASN A 111 1.33 -0.20 26.76
N THR A 112 1.34 1.04 27.26
CA THR A 112 2.32 2.13 27.10
C THR A 112 2.52 2.71 25.70
N GLU A 113 2.24 4.00 25.56
CA GLU A 113 2.66 4.86 24.44
C GLU A 113 4.16 4.68 24.12
N ASP A 114 4.97 4.40 25.16
CA ASP A 114 6.38 4.07 25.10
C ASP A 114 6.71 2.87 24.18
N GLY A 115 5.86 1.84 24.14
CA GLY A 115 6.07 0.65 23.31
C GLY A 115 5.87 0.91 21.82
N LEU A 116 5.00 1.87 21.47
CA LEU A 116 4.73 2.22 20.08
C LEU A 116 5.92 2.97 19.46
N PHE A 117 6.49 3.93 20.20
CA PHE A 117 7.68 4.68 19.74
C PHE A 117 8.89 3.76 19.51
N TYR A 118 9.09 2.79 20.40
CA TYR A 118 10.15 1.79 20.24
C TYR A 118 9.96 0.95 18.97
N ARG A 119 8.73 0.47 18.71
CA ARG A 119 8.43 -0.27 17.48
C ARG A 119 8.63 0.57 16.23
N ILE A 120 8.12 1.80 16.20
CA ILE A 120 8.30 2.70 15.05
C ILE A 120 9.79 2.92 14.78
N ARG A 121 10.61 3.08 15.82
CA ARG A 121 12.06 3.17 15.68
C ARG A 121 12.67 1.90 15.08
N GLN A 122 12.33 0.72 15.59
CA GLN A 122 12.84 -0.54 15.06
C GLN A 122 12.48 -0.73 13.58
N GLU A 123 11.21 -0.47 13.22
CA GLU A 123 10.73 -0.58 11.84
C GLU A 123 11.44 0.43 10.92
N ALA A 124 11.66 1.67 11.38
CA ALA A 124 12.41 2.66 10.63
C ALA A 124 13.88 2.25 10.43
N GLU A 125 14.53 1.70 11.47
CA GLU A 125 15.90 1.18 11.39
C GLU A 125 15.99 0.01 10.38
N GLU A 126 15.04 -0.92 10.43
CA GLU A 126 14.98 -2.05 9.48
C GLU A 126 14.72 -1.61 8.04
N LEU A 127 13.83 -0.62 7.86
CA LEU A 127 13.56 -0.03 6.55
C LEU A 127 14.79 0.66 5.96
N VAL A 128 15.49 1.47 6.77
CA VAL A 128 16.74 2.11 6.34
C VAL A 128 17.80 1.06 6.00
N ARG A 129 17.93 0.00 6.81
CA ARG A 129 18.87 -1.10 6.52
C ARG A 129 18.56 -1.78 5.19
N THR A 130 17.28 -2.02 4.90
CA THR A 130 16.81 -2.63 3.67
C THR A 130 17.12 -1.74 2.46
N PHE A 131 16.78 -0.45 2.52
CA PHE A 131 17.10 0.51 1.46
C PHE A 131 18.60 0.65 1.25
N ALA A 132 19.38 0.79 2.33
CA ALA A 132 20.83 0.89 2.24
C ALA A 132 21.42 -0.36 1.58
N SER A 133 20.94 -1.56 1.92
CA SER A 133 21.44 -2.82 1.33
C SER A 133 21.16 -2.95 -0.16
N SER A 134 20.24 -2.14 -0.70
CA SER A 134 19.88 -2.13 -2.12
C SER A 134 20.92 -1.41 -2.99
N PHE A 135 21.76 -0.54 -2.41
CA PHE A 135 22.74 0.25 -3.18
C PHE A 135 24.09 0.49 -2.50
N MET A 136 24.28 0.10 -1.24
CA MET A 136 25.53 0.24 -0.50
C MET A 136 26.15 -1.11 -0.13
N ASN A 137 27.46 -1.09 0.15
CA ASN A 137 28.19 -2.26 0.58
C ASN A 137 27.69 -2.78 1.94
N LEU A 138 27.32 -4.07 2.01
CA LEU A 138 26.83 -4.71 3.23
C LEU A 138 27.83 -4.65 4.39
N SER A 139 29.13 -4.73 4.09
CA SER A 139 30.19 -4.64 5.11
C SER A 139 30.18 -3.28 5.80
N TYR A 140 29.93 -2.20 5.07
CA TYR A 140 29.81 -0.85 5.61
C TYR A 140 28.54 -0.69 6.44
N ILE A 141 27.39 -1.17 5.95
CA ILE A 141 26.12 -1.12 6.70
C ILE A 141 26.26 -1.80 8.07
N ARG A 142 26.96 -2.94 8.13
CA ARG A 142 27.17 -3.72 9.35
C ARG A 142 28.07 -3.05 10.38
N THR A 143 28.82 -2.00 10.04
CA THR A 143 29.65 -1.30 11.04
C THR A 143 28.85 -0.41 11.98
N PHE A 144 27.58 -0.12 11.65
CA PHE A 144 26.73 0.77 12.42
C PHE A 144 25.91 -0.03 13.45
N SER A 145 26.09 0.28 14.74
CA SER A 145 25.19 -0.18 15.79
C SER A 145 23.83 0.50 15.70
N ASN A 146 23.81 1.78 15.33
CA ASN A 146 22.62 2.56 15.04
C ASN A 146 22.63 2.93 13.54
N ILE A 147 21.77 2.27 12.77
CA ILE A 147 21.76 2.43 11.31
C ILE A 147 21.29 3.82 10.86
N LEU A 148 20.64 4.59 11.75
CA LEU A 148 20.19 5.94 11.44
C LEU A 148 21.34 6.94 11.34
N GLU A 149 22.52 6.60 11.90
CA GLU A 149 23.76 7.39 11.79
C GLU A 149 24.55 7.09 10.50
N LEU A 150 24.08 6.14 9.68
CA LEU A 150 24.66 5.86 8.37
C LEU A 150 24.77 7.16 7.54
N ASP A 151 25.87 7.41 6.84
CA ASP A 151 25.88 8.46 5.82
C ASP A 151 25.43 7.88 4.48
N GLU A 152 24.19 8.14 4.06
CA GLU A 152 23.64 7.67 2.80
C GLU A 152 24.29 8.32 1.57
N LYS A 153 25.05 9.41 1.73
CA LYS A 153 25.75 10.13 0.64
C LYS A 153 27.21 9.73 0.50
N ASN A 154 27.66 8.73 1.25
CA ASN A 154 29.03 8.22 1.18
C ASN A 154 29.26 7.39 -0.11
N GLU A 155 29.46 8.07 -1.24
CA GLU A 155 29.64 7.47 -2.56
C GLU A 155 30.71 6.35 -2.64
N PRO A 156 31.87 6.45 -1.96
CA PRO A 156 32.85 5.36 -1.91
C PRO A 156 32.31 4.01 -1.43
N GLN A 157 31.20 4.01 -0.69
CA GLN A 157 30.57 2.80 -0.17
C GLN A 157 29.41 2.29 -1.04
N TYR A 158 29.12 2.96 -2.16
CA TYR A 158 28.09 2.51 -3.09
C TYR A 158 28.53 1.23 -3.81
N LEU A 159 27.55 0.40 -4.13
CA LEU A 159 27.73 -0.72 -5.04
C LEU A 159 28.01 -0.19 -6.46
N PRO A 160 28.68 -0.98 -7.32
CA PRO A 160 28.72 -0.72 -8.74
C PRO A 160 27.30 -0.50 -9.29
N LEU A 161 27.16 0.45 -10.22
CA LEU A 161 25.84 0.92 -10.67
C LEU A 161 24.89 -0.22 -11.13
N ARG A 162 25.42 -1.23 -11.83
CA ARG A 162 24.65 -2.39 -12.31
C ARG A 162 24.32 -3.44 -11.24
N GLN A 163 24.81 -3.26 -10.02
CA GLN A 163 24.50 -4.11 -8.85
C GLN A 163 23.47 -3.46 -7.92
N VAL A 164 22.98 -2.26 -8.24
CA VAL A 164 21.87 -1.65 -7.49
C VAL A 164 20.61 -2.49 -7.71
N TYR A 165 19.95 -2.85 -6.61
CA TYR A 165 18.71 -3.61 -6.65
C TYR A 165 17.57 -2.72 -7.16
N LEU A 166 16.81 -3.21 -8.14
CA LEU A 166 15.70 -2.47 -8.77
C LEU A 166 14.32 -3.01 -8.39
N GLY A 167 14.26 -4.07 -7.59
CA GLY A 167 13.06 -4.89 -7.42
C GLY A 167 13.07 -6.13 -8.31
N MET A 168 12.36 -7.18 -7.87
CA MET A 168 12.31 -8.46 -8.60
C MET A 168 11.70 -8.30 -10.01
N GLU A 169 10.62 -7.53 -10.15
CA GLU A 169 9.93 -7.33 -11.43
C GLU A 169 10.79 -6.56 -12.45
N ALA A 170 11.60 -5.61 -11.98
CA ALA A 170 12.48 -4.84 -12.85
C ALA A 170 13.70 -5.65 -13.28
N TYR A 171 14.15 -6.62 -12.47
CA TYR A 171 15.37 -7.38 -12.73
C TYR A 171 15.30 -8.16 -14.04
N ASP A 172 14.20 -8.88 -14.28
CA ASP A 172 14.02 -9.68 -15.49
C ASP A 172 13.96 -8.81 -16.75
N ASN A 173 13.22 -7.69 -16.67
CA ASN A 173 13.11 -6.74 -17.77
C ASN A 173 14.48 -6.10 -18.09
N MET A 174 15.25 -5.72 -17.07
CA MET A 174 16.57 -5.11 -17.26
C MET A 174 17.59 -6.13 -17.78
N ALA A 175 17.50 -7.39 -17.39
CA ALA A 175 18.33 -8.46 -17.94
C ALA A 175 18.05 -8.69 -19.43
N LEU A 176 16.78 -8.71 -19.84
CA LEU A 176 16.38 -8.82 -21.24
C LEU A 176 16.89 -7.63 -22.07
N LEU A 177 16.67 -6.39 -21.58
CA LEU A 177 17.12 -5.17 -22.25
C LEU A 177 18.65 -5.07 -22.34
N SER A 178 19.39 -5.62 -21.37
CA SER A 178 20.85 -5.60 -21.38
C SER A 178 21.46 -6.51 -22.45
N CYS A 179 20.73 -7.53 -22.90
CA CYS A 179 21.15 -8.45 -23.95
C CYS A 179 20.81 -7.94 -25.37
N ASP A 180 19.96 -6.92 -25.50
CA ASP A 180 19.54 -6.39 -26.79
C ASP A 180 20.61 -5.40 -27.34
N PRO A 181 21.23 -5.68 -28.50
CA PRO A 181 22.25 -4.81 -29.08
C PRO A 181 21.71 -3.45 -29.55
N CYS A 182 20.39 -3.30 -29.69
CA CYS A 182 19.75 -2.04 -30.06
C CYS A 182 19.57 -1.08 -28.87
N VAL A 183 19.68 -1.57 -27.63
CA VAL A 183 19.45 -0.76 -26.44
C VAL A 183 20.71 0.01 -26.07
N ASN A 184 20.55 1.33 -25.88
CA ASN A 184 21.64 2.20 -25.46
C ASN A 184 21.99 1.93 -23.99
N GLN A 185 23.20 1.44 -23.74
CA GLN A 185 23.68 1.15 -22.38
C GLN A 185 23.69 2.38 -21.47
N THR A 186 23.82 3.58 -22.02
CA THR A 186 23.75 4.84 -21.26
C THR A 186 22.35 5.08 -20.68
N GLU A 187 21.30 4.69 -21.41
CA GLU A 187 19.92 4.82 -20.94
C GLU A 187 19.61 3.83 -19.81
N LEU A 188 20.14 2.62 -19.90
CA LEU A 188 20.05 1.65 -18.81
C LEU A 188 20.76 2.17 -17.56
N ASP A 189 21.96 2.75 -17.70
CA ASP A 189 22.68 3.37 -16.58
C ASP A 189 21.86 4.49 -15.92
N LEU A 190 21.07 5.26 -16.69
CA LEU A 190 20.19 6.29 -16.12
C LEU A 190 19.11 5.69 -15.22
N VAL A 191 18.54 4.54 -15.58
CA VAL A 191 17.55 3.83 -14.75
C VAL A 191 18.17 3.40 -13.42
N TYR A 192 19.36 2.79 -13.47
CA TYR A 192 20.07 2.38 -12.25
C TYR A 192 20.45 3.57 -11.36
N ARG A 193 20.85 4.70 -11.95
CA ARG A 193 21.14 5.94 -11.19
C ARG A 193 19.89 6.46 -10.53
N ALA A 194 18.78 6.57 -11.28
CA ALA A 194 17.52 7.04 -10.74
C ALA A 194 17.02 6.17 -9.57
N ALA A 195 17.16 4.84 -9.67
CA ALA A 195 16.80 3.94 -8.57
C ALA A 195 17.70 4.11 -7.34
N ARG A 196 19.02 4.24 -7.53
CA ARG A 196 19.94 4.54 -6.43
C ARG A 196 19.59 5.87 -5.76
N ASP A 197 19.40 6.92 -6.55
CA ASP A 197 19.13 8.27 -6.06
C ASP A 197 17.78 8.30 -5.31
N PHE A 198 16.80 7.49 -5.74
CA PHE A 198 15.57 7.25 -4.99
C PHE A 198 15.84 6.66 -3.60
N TYR A 199 16.68 5.61 -3.47
CA TYR A 199 16.99 5.03 -2.16
C TYR A 199 17.74 6.00 -1.25
N VAL A 200 18.69 6.77 -1.81
CA VAL A 200 19.42 7.81 -1.07
C VAL A 200 18.43 8.84 -0.50
N GLU A 201 17.55 9.37 -1.34
CA GLU A 201 16.55 10.35 -0.91
C GLU A 201 15.56 9.75 0.09
N ALA A 202 15.10 8.51 -0.12
CA ALA A 202 14.18 7.84 0.79
C ALA A 202 14.77 7.71 2.20
N ILE A 203 16.05 7.31 2.32
CA ILE A 203 16.75 7.24 3.61
C ILE A 203 16.86 8.63 4.24
N ALA A 204 17.25 9.65 3.47
CA ALA A 204 17.36 11.02 3.97
C ALA A 204 16.01 11.53 4.52
N GLN A 205 14.91 11.26 3.82
CA GLN A 205 13.56 11.64 4.23
C GLN A 205 13.09 10.89 5.49
N ILE A 206 13.39 9.60 5.62
CA ILE A 206 13.10 8.82 6.84
C ILE A 206 13.82 9.46 8.05
N LYS A 207 15.12 9.71 7.93
CA LYS A 207 15.91 10.33 9.00
C LYS A 207 15.42 11.73 9.36
N ALA A 208 15.04 12.54 8.37
CA ALA A 208 14.53 13.88 8.61
C ALA A 208 13.20 13.90 9.37
N ARG A 209 12.32 12.91 9.13
CA ARG A 209 11.00 12.79 9.77
C ARG A 209 11.11 12.24 11.19
N PHE A 210 12.07 11.38 11.46
CA PHE A 210 12.26 10.78 12.78
C PHE A 210 13.53 11.32 13.44
N LYS A 211 13.35 12.35 14.28
CA LYS A 211 14.43 12.89 15.12
C LYS A 211 14.61 12.00 16.36
N PHE A 212 15.34 10.90 16.21
CA PHE A 212 15.55 9.93 17.28
C PHE A 212 16.49 10.41 18.40
N GLU A 213 17.05 11.63 18.28
CA GLU A 213 17.72 12.33 19.38
C GLU A 213 16.74 12.98 20.36
N ASP A 214 15.44 12.97 20.06
CA ASP A 214 14.43 13.51 20.98
C ASP A 214 14.45 12.71 22.31
N PRO A 215 14.50 13.39 23.47
CA PRO A 215 14.47 12.75 24.78
C PRO A 215 13.34 11.73 24.98
N ILE A 216 12.23 11.84 24.23
CA ILE A 216 11.15 10.85 24.24
C ILE A 216 11.65 9.43 23.92
N PHE A 217 12.74 9.29 23.15
CA PHE A 217 13.37 8.01 22.84
C PHE A 217 14.46 7.58 23.84
N GLU A 218 14.83 8.43 24.79
CA GLU A 218 15.81 8.09 25.84
C GLU A 218 15.15 7.35 27.03
N PHE A 219 13.87 7.62 27.31
CA PHE A 219 13.14 7.03 28.44
C PHE A 219 12.75 5.55 28.25
N THR A 220 13.05 4.96 27.10
CA THR A 220 12.62 3.61 26.68
C THR A 220 13.74 2.57 26.63
N LYS A 221 14.95 2.90 27.14
CA LYS A 221 16.07 1.94 27.24
C LYS A 221 15.98 1.01 28.44
#